data_AF-A0A4R7WP14-F1
#
_entry.id   AF-A0A4R7WP14-F1
#
_cell.length_a   1.000
_cell.length_b   1.000
_cell.length_c   1.000
_cell.angle_alpha   90.00
_cell.angle_beta   90.00
_cell.angle_gamma   90.00
#
_symmetry.space_group_name_H-M   'P 1'
#
loop_
_entity.id
_entity.type
_entity.pdbx_description
1 polymer ?
#
loop_
_entity_poly.entity_id
_entity_poly.type
_entity_poly.pdbx_seq_one_letter_code
_entity_poly.pdbx_strand_id
1 'polypeptide(L)'
;MAIEARIFRLNSSLHASANGEVNPSAETIQRWLSELNEMQGPLNHLNAAMQRVADVNMALTLTTRLFEATHTEKLDADQVWCLLDPLWERLDRAIEDMKLSL
;
A
#
# COMPACT_ATOMS: atom_id res chain seq x y z
N MET A 1 6.40 2.80 11.04
CA MET A 1 7.90 2.80 11.10
C MET A 1 8.48 1.42 11.51
N ALA A 2 7.74 0.31 11.39
CA ALA A 2 8.07 -0.93 12.11
C ALA A 2 8.39 -2.15 11.22
N ILE A 3 7.92 -2.19 9.96
CA ILE A 3 8.04 -3.42 9.14
C ILE A 3 9.28 -3.45 8.26
N GLU A 4 9.67 -2.32 7.65
CA GLU A 4 10.86 -2.24 6.78
C GLU A 4 12.14 -2.60 7.55
N ALA A 5 12.30 -2.09 8.77
CA ALA A 5 13.43 -2.41 9.63
C ALA A 5 13.43 -3.88 10.08
N ARG A 6 12.26 -4.53 10.17
CA ARG A 6 12.15 -5.97 10.47
C ARG A 6 12.53 -6.80 9.25
N ILE A 7 12.00 -6.45 8.08
CA ILE A 7 12.36 -7.08 6.80
C ILE A 7 13.86 -6.96 6.55
N PHE A 8 14.45 -5.78 6.76
CA PHE A 8 15.88 -5.55 6.60
C PHE A 8 16.70 -6.45 7.53
N ARG A 9 16.38 -6.48 8.83
CA ARG A 9 17.08 -7.33 9.81
C ARG A 9 16.98 -8.81 9.47
N LEU A 10 15.78 -9.28 9.12
CA LEU A 10 15.58 -10.68 8.73
C LEU A 10 16.37 -11.02 7.48
N ASN A 11 16.34 -10.15 6.46
CA ASN A 11 17.07 -10.34 5.22
C ASN A 11 18.59 -10.39 5.45
N SER A 12 19.15 -9.49 6.27
CA SER A 12 20.57 -9.53 6.65
C SER A 12 20.94 -10.82 7.37
N SER A 13 20.10 -11.27 8.30
CA SER A 13 20.33 -12.50 9.07
C SER A 13 20.26 -13.76 8.19
N LEU A 14 19.31 -13.81 7.25
CA LEU A 14 19.19 -14.90 6.28
C LEU A 14 20.36 -14.90 5.30
N HIS A 15 20.80 -13.72 4.84
CA HIS A 15 21.93 -13.59 3.92
C HIS A 15 23.24 -14.08 4.54
N ALA A 16 23.52 -13.69 5.78
CA ALA A 16 24.69 -14.18 6.52
C ALA A 16 24.67 -15.71 6.69
N SER A 17 23.47 -16.28 6.93
CA SER A 17 23.33 -17.74 6.99
C SER A 17 23.51 -18.42 5.63
N ALA A 18 22.96 -17.86 4.55
CA ALA A 18 23.07 -18.40 3.20
C ALA A 18 24.53 -18.41 2.69
N ASN A 19 25.34 -17.43 3.12
CA ASN A 19 26.76 -17.36 2.80
C ASN A 19 27.64 -18.24 3.72
N GLY A 20 27.04 -18.95 4.68
CA GLY A 20 27.76 -19.80 5.63
C GLY A 20 28.51 -19.04 6.73
N GLU A 21 28.28 -17.72 6.87
CA GLU A 21 28.89 -16.89 7.92
C GLU A 21 28.30 -17.20 9.29
N VAL A 22 27.05 -17.66 9.32
CA VAL A 22 26.32 -18.05 10.54
C VAL A 22 25.64 -19.39 10.31
N ASN A 23 25.84 -20.33 11.23
CA ASN A 23 25.09 -21.60 11.25
C ASN A 23 23.91 -21.44 12.21
N PRO A 24 22.66 -21.27 11.71
CA PRO A 24 21.54 -20.91 12.56
C PRO A 24 21.11 -22.10 13.42
N SER A 25 20.90 -21.84 14.72
CA SER A 25 20.29 -22.82 15.61
C SER A 25 18.81 -23.05 15.24
N ALA A 26 18.24 -24.17 15.67
CA ALA A 26 16.81 -24.44 15.52
C ALA A 26 15.94 -23.30 16.11
N GLU A 27 16.36 -22.73 17.25
CA GLU A 27 15.70 -21.57 17.87
C GLU A 27 15.75 -20.32 16.99
N THR A 28 16.86 -20.10 16.27
CA THR A 28 17.03 -18.97 15.36
C THR A 28 16.09 -19.11 14.16
N ILE A 29 16.01 -20.31 13.59
CA ILE A 29 15.10 -20.63 12.49
C ILE A 29 13.64 -20.42 12.93
N GLN A 30 13.29 -20.87 14.13
CA GLN A 30 11.94 -20.71 14.66
C GLN A 30 11.58 -19.25 14.91
N ARG A 31 12.55 -18.42 15.32
CA ARG A 31 12.38 -16.97 15.43
C ARG A 31 12.14 -16.33 14.08
N TRP A 32 12.91 -16.68 13.05
CA TRP A 32 12.69 -16.18 11.69
C TRP A 32 11.30 -16.53 11.17
N LEU A 33 10.81 -17.75 11.43
CA LEU A 33 9.45 -18.17 11.08
C LEU A 33 8.39 -17.35 11.80
N SER A 34 8.56 -17.08 13.11
CA SER A 34 7.66 -16.22 13.87
C SER A 34 7.63 -14.80 13.30
N GLU A 35 8.80 -14.23 13.02
CA GLU A 35 8.91 -12.89 12.45
C GLU A 35 8.24 -12.79 11.07
N LEU A 36 8.41 -13.80 10.21
CA LEU A 36 7.73 -13.86 8.91
C LEU A 36 6.21 -13.93 9.05
N ASN A 37 5.70 -14.77 9.95
CA ASN A 37 4.27 -14.88 10.21
C ASN A 37 3.68 -13.58 10.75
N GLU A 38 4.39 -12.92 11.67
CA GLU A 38 3.97 -11.62 12.21
C GLU A 38 4.00 -10.49 11.16
N MET A 39 4.89 -10.57 10.17
CA MET A 39 4.96 -9.60 9.06
C MET A 39 3.88 -9.82 8.00
N GLN A 40 3.31 -11.03 7.89
CA GLN A 40 2.29 -11.34 6.90
C GLN A 40 1.02 -10.48 7.08
N GLY A 41 0.57 -10.30 8.33
CA GLY A 41 -0.61 -9.52 8.65
C GLY A 41 -0.51 -8.07 8.17
N PRO A 42 0.50 -7.29 8.61
CA PRO A 42 0.63 -5.91 8.19
C PRO A 42 0.97 -5.75 6.69
N LEU A 43 1.70 -6.69 6.07
CA LEU A 43 1.91 -6.68 4.61
C LEU A 43 0.59 -6.83 3.83
N ASN A 44 -0.32 -7.69 4.30
CA ASN A 44 -1.65 -7.81 3.69
C ASN A 44 -2.48 -6.53 3.88
N HIS A 45 -2.38 -5.87 5.02
CA HIS A 45 -3.04 -4.58 5.26
C HIS A 45 -2.48 -3.49 4.35
N LEU A 46 -1.16 -3.42 4.20
CA LEU A 46 -0.51 -2.48 3.28
C LEU A 46 -0.96 -2.71 1.84
N ASN A 47 -1.00 -3.97 1.39
CA ASN A 47 -1.47 -4.32 0.06
C ASN A 47 -2.94 -3.89 -0.16
N ALA A 48 -3.81 -4.12 0.83
CA ALA A 48 -5.20 -3.69 0.76
C ALA A 48 -5.36 -2.16 0.76
N ALA A 49 -4.50 -1.42 1.48
CA ALA A 49 -4.48 0.04 1.46
C ALA A 49 -3.98 0.58 0.10
N MET A 50 -2.90 0.00 -0.45
CA MET A 50 -2.39 0.34 -1.78
C MET A 50 -3.43 0.08 -2.88
N GLN A 51 -4.16 -1.04 -2.81
CA GLN A 51 -5.23 -1.34 -3.77
C GLN A 51 -6.34 -0.29 -3.71
N ARG A 52 -6.75 0.15 -2.51
CA ARG A 52 -7.75 1.21 -2.35
C ARG A 52 -7.31 2.54 -2.97
N VAL A 53 -6.03 2.91 -2.83
CA VAL A 53 -5.46 4.08 -3.51
C VAL A 53 -5.52 3.92 -5.03
N ALA A 54 -5.13 2.75 -5.55
CA ALA A 54 -5.15 2.46 -6.98
C ALA A 54 -6.57 2.54 -7.57
N ASP A 55 -7.57 1.98 -6.87
CA ASP A 55 -8.96 2.00 -7.30
C ASP A 55 -9.52 3.43 -7.38
N VAL A 56 -9.23 4.27 -6.38
CA VAL A 56 -9.68 5.67 -6.37
C VAL A 56 -8.97 6.49 -7.44
N ASN A 57 -7.67 6.27 -7.65
CA ASN A 57 -6.92 6.93 -8.71
C ASN A 57 -7.46 6.55 -10.12
N MET A 58 -7.84 5.28 -10.29
CA MET A 58 -8.49 4.82 -11.52
C MET A 58 -9.86 5.48 -11.71
N ALA A 59 -10.67 5.59 -10.64
CA ALA A 59 -11.96 6.29 -10.69
C ALA A 59 -11.79 7.76 -11.08
N LEU A 60 -10.84 8.48 -10.47
CA LEU A 60 -10.50 9.87 -10.84
C LEU A 60 -10.09 9.98 -12.32
N THR A 61 -9.22 9.09 -12.79
CA THR A 61 -8.77 9.07 -14.19
C THR A 61 -9.93 8.84 -15.16
N LEU A 62 -10.83 7.90 -14.85
CA LEU A 62 -12.01 7.62 -15.68
C LEU A 62 -12.98 8.81 -15.69
N THR A 63 -13.19 9.45 -14.54
CA THR A 63 -14.02 10.66 -14.43
C THR A 63 -13.45 11.81 -15.25
N THR A 64 -12.14 12.05 -15.20
CA THR A 64 -11.48 13.06 -16.06
C THR A 64 -11.66 12.75 -17.54
N ARG A 65 -11.45 11.49 -17.96
CA ARG A 65 -11.66 11.07 -19.35
C ARG A 65 -13.11 11.20 -19.79
N LEU A 66 -14.06 10.97 -18.89
CA LEU A 66 -15.48 11.16 -19.16
C LEU A 66 -15.76 12.64 -19.46
N PHE A 67 -15.24 13.55 -18.62
CA PHE A 67 -15.35 14.99 -18.85
C PHE A 67 -14.69 15.45 -20.17
N GLU A 68 -13.52 14.89 -20.50
CA GLU A 68 -12.86 15.15 -21.77
C GLU A 68 -13.67 14.59 -22.96
N ALA A 69 -14.31 13.43 -22.83
CA ALA A 69 -15.07 12.80 -23.91
C ALA A 69 -16.43 13.47 -24.14
N THR A 70 -17.06 14.04 -23.10
CA THR A 70 -18.26 14.87 -23.23
C THR A 70 -17.89 16.24 -23.82
N HIS A 71 -17.67 16.29 -25.14
CA HIS A 71 -17.44 17.53 -25.92
C HIS A 71 -18.68 18.42 -26.08
N THR A 72 -19.74 18.20 -25.30
CA THR A 72 -21.05 18.78 -25.55
C THR A 72 -21.71 19.19 -24.24
N GLU A 73 -22.10 20.47 -24.21
CA GLU A 73 -22.69 21.22 -23.09
C GLU A 73 -21.66 21.77 -22.09
N LYS A 74 -21.88 23.03 -21.66
CA LYS A 74 -21.08 23.67 -20.62
C LYS A 74 -21.19 22.82 -19.36
N LEU A 75 -20.18 22.01 -19.08
CA LEU A 75 -20.01 21.35 -17.80
C LEU A 75 -19.96 22.43 -16.73
N ASP A 76 -20.97 22.44 -15.86
CA ASP A 76 -21.01 23.28 -14.69
C ASP A 76 -19.87 22.86 -13.76
N ALA A 77 -18.98 23.81 -13.46
CA ALA A 77 -17.84 23.56 -12.59
C ALA A 77 -18.28 23.03 -11.23
N ASP A 78 -19.43 23.48 -10.71
CA ASP A 78 -19.96 23.03 -9.43
C ASP A 78 -20.43 21.57 -9.50
N GLN A 79 -20.99 21.13 -10.63
CA GLN A 79 -21.38 19.73 -10.83
C GLN A 79 -20.16 18.81 -10.99
N VAL A 80 -19.13 19.29 -11.67
CA VAL A 80 -17.84 18.59 -11.78
C VAL A 80 -17.19 18.45 -10.40
N TRP A 81 -17.18 19.52 -9.60
CA TRP A 81 -16.68 19.50 -8.24
C TRP A 81 -17.46 18.52 -7.36
N CYS A 82 -18.79 18.52 -7.40
CA CYS A 82 -19.60 17.54 -6.65
C CYS A 82 -19.27 16.07 -6.98
N LEU A 83 -18.77 15.78 -8.18
CA LEU A 83 -18.38 14.42 -8.59
C LEU A 83 -16.93 14.08 -8.18
N LEU A 84 -16.04 15.06 -8.15
CA LEU A 84 -14.63 14.87 -7.83
C LEU A 84 -14.35 14.91 -6.32
N ASP A 85 -15.05 15.77 -5.57
CA ASP A 85 -14.82 16.00 -4.14
C ASP A 85 -14.89 14.70 -3.30
N PRO A 86 -15.90 13.83 -3.50
CA PRO A 86 -15.97 12.56 -2.78
C PRO A 86 -14.85 11.58 -3.16
N LEU A 87 -14.31 11.68 -4.38
CA LEU A 87 -13.18 10.85 -4.82
C LEU A 87 -11.87 11.35 -4.22
N TRP A 88 -11.69 12.66 -4.12
CA TRP A 88 -10.54 13.26 -3.42
C TRP A 88 -10.54 12.93 -1.94
N GLU A 89 -11.67 13.06 -1.23
CA GLU A 89 -11.75 12.65 0.17
C GLU A 89 -11.44 11.16 0.36
N ARG A 90 -11.90 10.30 -0.55
CA ARG A 90 -11.59 8.86 -0.50
C ARG A 90 -10.13 8.57 -0.78
N LEU A 91 -9.49 9.35 -1.66
CA LEU A 91 -8.07 9.23 -1.94
C LEU A 91 -7.25 9.62 -0.72
N ASP A 92 -7.57 10.75 -0.09
CA ASP A 92 -6.89 11.22 1.12
C ASP A 92 -6.98 10.20 2.25
N ARG A 93 -8.18 9.65 2.52
CA ARG A 93 -8.37 8.59 3.51
C ARG A 93 -7.61 7.32 3.16
N ALA A 94 -7.58 6.92 1.89
CA ALA A 94 -6.82 5.74 1.46
C ALA A 94 -5.30 5.95 1.62
N ILE A 95 -4.81 7.16 1.36
CA ILE A 95 -3.41 7.54 1.59
C ILE A 95 -3.08 7.55 3.08
N GLU A 96 -3.98 8.05 3.93
CA GLU A 96 -3.81 8.01 5.39
C GLU A 96 -3.78 6.57 5.92
N ASP A 97 -4.71 5.71 5.49
CA ASP A 97 -4.72 4.28 5.82
C ASP A 97 -3.40 3.60 5.41
N MET A 98 -2.87 3.94 4.23
CA MET A 98 -1.59 3.43 3.75
C MET A 98 -0.43 3.90 4.63
N LYS A 99 -0.39 5.19 5.01
CA LYS A 99 0.63 5.76 5.90
C LYS A 99 0.60 5.13 7.29
N LEU A 100 -0.58 4.84 7.82
CA LEU A 100 -0.74 4.15 9.11
C LEU A 100 -0.30 2.68 9.06
N SER A 101 -0.29 2.08 7.86
CA SER A 101 0.15 0.70 7.63
C SER A 101 1.67 0.55 7.44
N LEU A 102 2.44 1.65 7.38
CA LEU A 102 3.89 1.70 7.18
C LEU A 102 4.66 1.96 8.52
#